data_AF-F4YD24-F1
#
_entry.id   AF-F4YD24-F1
#
_cell.length_a   1.000
_cell.length_b   1.000
_cell.length_c   1.000
_cell.angle_alpha   90.00
_cell.angle_beta   90.00
_cell.angle_gamma   90.00
#
_symmetry.space_group_name_H-M   'P 1'
#
loop_
_entity.id
_entity.type
_entity.pdbx_description
1 polymer ?
#
loop_
_entity_poly.entity_id
_entity_poly.type
_entity_poly.pdbx_seq_one_letter_code
_entity_poly.pdbx_strand_id
1 'polypeptide(L)'
;SPTFRRLKTLRLRRQPKYPRKSAPRRNKLDHYAIIKFPLTTESAMKKIEDNNTLVFIVDVKANKHQIKQAVKKLYDIDVAKVNTLIRPDGEKKAYVRLAPDYDALDVANKIGII
;
A
#
# COMPACT_ATOMS: atom_id res chain seq x y z
N SER A 1 -35.01 -30.83 29.06
CA SER A 1 -35.81 -29.82 28.32
C SER A 1 -36.17 -30.38 26.95
N PRO A 2 -37.46 -30.52 26.61
CA PRO A 2 -37.88 -31.00 25.29
C PRO A 2 -37.59 -29.88 24.27
N THR A 3 -36.42 -29.95 23.63
CA THR A 3 -35.96 -28.91 22.70
C THR A 3 -35.96 -29.45 21.28
N PHE A 4 -36.91 -28.98 20.48
CA PHE A 4 -36.96 -29.26 19.06
C PHE A 4 -35.86 -28.47 18.33
N ARG A 5 -35.00 -29.15 17.57
CA ARG A 5 -33.94 -28.53 16.77
C ARG A 5 -34.22 -28.74 15.29
N ARG A 6 -34.04 -27.69 14.50
CA ARG A 6 -34.20 -27.76 13.05
C ARG A 6 -33.21 -28.76 12.44
N LEU A 7 -33.73 -29.70 11.65
CA LEU A 7 -32.93 -30.65 10.89
C LEU A 7 -32.08 -29.94 9.83
N LYS A 8 -30.90 -30.49 9.56
CA LYS A 8 -30.02 -29.97 8.50
C LYS A 8 -30.62 -30.35 7.15
N THR A 9 -31.07 -29.36 6.40
CA THR A 9 -31.60 -29.53 5.04
C THR A 9 -30.62 -28.99 4.01
N LEU A 10 -30.76 -29.42 2.75
CA LEU A 10 -30.00 -28.89 1.63
C LEU A 10 -30.24 -27.37 1.49
N ARG A 11 -29.15 -26.61 1.46
CA ARG A 11 -29.14 -25.15 1.23
C ARG A 11 -28.37 -24.88 -0.05
N LEU A 12 -29.09 -24.54 -1.12
CA LEU A 12 -28.49 -24.19 -2.41
C LEU A 12 -27.70 -22.87 -2.31
N ARG A 13 -26.62 -22.76 -3.08
CA ARG A 13 -25.89 -21.49 -3.25
C ARG A 13 -26.76 -20.51 -4.04
N ARG A 14 -26.66 -19.22 -3.72
CA ARG A 14 -27.38 -18.17 -4.47
C ARG A 14 -26.86 -18.09 -5.89
N GLN A 15 -27.75 -18.24 -6.87
CA GLN A 15 -27.48 -18.02 -8.30
C GLN A 15 -28.56 -17.08 -8.85
N PRO A 16 -28.40 -15.75 -8.67
CA PRO A 16 -29.40 -14.78 -9.13
C PRO A 16 -29.44 -14.73 -10.66
N LYS A 17 -30.63 -14.54 -11.25
CA LYS A 17 -30.82 -14.45 -12.71
C LYS A 17 -30.27 -13.15 -13.32
N TYR A 18 -30.05 -12.12 -12.50
CA TYR A 18 -29.55 -10.82 -12.94
C TYR A 18 -28.49 -10.31 -11.94
N PRO A 19 -27.48 -9.55 -12.41
CA PRO A 19 -26.46 -9.00 -11.54
C PRO A 19 -27.02 -7.87 -10.68
N ARG A 20 -26.53 -7.75 -9.44
CA ARG A 20 -26.95 -6.67 -8.51
C ARG A 20 -26.47 -5.28 -8.95
N LYS A 21 -25.39 -5.22 -9.74
CA LYS A 21 -24.83 -3.99 -10.32
C LYS A 21 -24.60 -4.23 -11.79
N SER A 22 -24.94 -3.24 -12.63
CA SER A 22 -24.73 -3.30 -14.07
C SER A 22 -23.24 -3.36 -14.44
N ALA A 23 -22.37 -2.74 -13.65
CA ALA A 23 -20.92 -2.73 -13.87
C ALA A 23 -20.12 -3.01 -12.58
N PRO A 24 -18.94 -3.64 -12.69
CA PRO A 24 -18.02 -3.78 -11.57
C PRO A 24 -17.47 -2.42 -11.13
N ARG A 25 -17.16 -2.28 -9.83
CA ARG A 25 -16.50 -1.07 -9.33
C ARG A 25 -15.03 -1.09 -9.73
N ARG A 26 -14.52 0.04 -10.23
CA ARG A 26 -13.08 0.25 -10.40
C ARG A 26 -12.39 0.34 -9.04
N ASN A 27 -11.16 -0.15 -8.95
CA ASN A 27 -10.34 0.06 -7.76
C ASN A 27 -9.95 1.54 -7.70
N LYS A 28 -10.34 2.24 -6.63
CA LYS A 28 -10.00 3.65 -6.40
C LYS A 28 -8.61 3.84 -5.82
N LEU A 29 -8.02 2.79 -5.26
CA LEU A 29 -6.72 2.81 -4.60
C LEU A 29 -5.73 2.03 -5.47
N ASP A 30 -5.37 2.61 -6.61
CA ASP A 30 -4.34 2.08 -7.49
C ASP A 30 -2.93 2.50 -7.03
N HIS A 31 -1.89 2.04 -7.71
CA HIS A 31 -0.51 2.26 -7.28
C HIS A 31 -0.14 3.76 -7.24
N TYR A 32 -0.65 4.54 -8.19
CA TYR A 32 -0.45 5.98 -8.27
C TYR A 32 -1.25 6.74 -7.19
N ALA A 33 -2.45 6.29 -6.83
CA ALA A 33 -3.19 6.87 -5.71
C ALA A 33 -2.56 6.53 -4.35
N ILE A 34 -1.88 5.38 -4.24
CA ILE A 34 -1.22 4.96 -3.00
C ILE A 34 -0.02 5.85 -2.67
N ILE A 35 0.88 6.08 -3.63
CA ILE A 35 2.08 6.90 -3.44
C ILE A 35 1.81 8.29 -4.02
N LYS A 36 1.68 9.29 -3.15
CA LYS A 36 1.34 10.65 -3.59
C LYS A 36 2.58 11.41 -4.06
N PHE A 37 3.58 11.53 -3.20
CA PHE A 37 4.83 12.22 -3.51
C PHE A 37 5.95 11.80 -2.54
N PRO A 38 7.22 11.87 -2.95
CA PRO A 38 8.36 11.67 -2.06
C PRO A 38 8.49 12.82 -1.06
N LEU A 39 8.94 12.52 0.15
CA LEU A 39 9.19 13.54 1.17
C LEU A 39 10.66 14.01 1.08
N THR A 40 10.87 15.27 0.71
CA THR A 40 12.19 15.87 0.44
C THR A 40 12.75 16.70 1.60
N THR A 41 12.25 16.51 2.82
CA THR A 41 12.78 17.22 3.99
C THR A 41 14.22 16.80 4.30
N GLU A 42 15.04 17.68 4.86
CA GLU A 42 16.45 17.39 5.24
C GLU A 42 16.59 16.09 6.05
N SER A 43 15.69 15.86 7.01
CA SER A 43 15.70 14.62 7.81
C SER A 43 15.37 13.37 7.01
N ALA A 44 14.58 13.50 5.93
CA ALA A 44 14.29 12.42 4.99
C ALA A 44 15.46 12.19 4.03
N MET A 45 16.14 13.25 3.58
CA MET A 45 17.35 13.15 2.75
C MET A 45 18.45 12.37 3.49
N LYS A 46 18.70 12.70 4.77
CA LYS A 46 19.62 11.92 5.62
C LYS A 46 19.23 10.44 5.75
N LYS A 47 17.93 10.11 5.70
CA LYS A 47 17.45 8.72 5.75
C LYS A 47 17.70 7.95 4.45
N ILE A 48 17.77 8.65 3.32
CA ILE A 48 18.14 8.07 2.03
C ILE A 48 19.62 7.68 2.08
N GLU A 49 20.47 8.60 2.53
CA GLU A 49 21.93 8.44 2.66
C GLU A 49 22.32 7.36 3.70
N ASP A 50 21.89 7.51 4.95
CA ASP A 50 22.43 6.71 6.06
C ASP A 50 21.83 5.30 6.16
N ASN A 51 20.58 5.13 5.72
CA ASN A 51 19.77 3.97 6.08
C ASN A 51 19.21 3.19 4.88
N ASN A 52 19.51 3.61 3.65
CA ASN A 52 18.95 3.06 2.42
C ASN A 52 17.40 3.01 2.50
N THR A 53 16.82 4.15 2.90
CA THR A 53 15.36 4.29 3.11
C THR A 53 14.80 5.47 2.35
N LEU A 54 13.84 5.19 1.44
CA LEU A 54 13.04 6.22 0.79
C LEU A 54 11.85 6.61 1.66
N VAL A 55 11.52 7.90 1.68
CA VAL A 55 10.40 8.42 2.45
C VAL A 55 9.34 8.96 1.51
N PHE A 56 8.11 8.47 1.64
CA PHE A 56 6.98 8.89 0.82
C PHE A 56 5.83 9.38 1.68
N ILE A 57 5.08 10.34 1.15
CA ILE A 57 3.71 10.62 1.56
C ILE A 57 2.78 9.70 0.78
N VAL A 58 1.93 8.99 1.50
CA VAL A 58 1.04 7.96 0.98
C VAL A 58 -0.40 8.20 1.40
N ASP A 59 -1.34 7.53 0.75
CA ASP A 59 -2.74 7.60 1.13
C ASP A 59 -3.01 7.02 2.53
N VAL A 60 -3.88 7.69 3.29
CA VAL A 60 -4.21 7.32 4.66
C VAL A 60 -4.90 5.96 4.74
N LYS A 61 -5.53 5.49 3.66
CA LYS A 61 -6.16 4.15 3.59
C LYS A 61 -5.19 3.05 3.16
N ALA A 62 -3.98 3.40 2.70
CA ALA A 62 -3.03 2.42 2.19
C ALA A 62 -2.39 1.57 3.31
N ASN A 63 -2.42 0.26 3.14
CA ASN A 63 -1.74 -0.68 4.04
C ASN A 63 -0.27 -0.88 3.64
N LYS A 64 0.56 -1.36 4.57
CA LYS A 64 2.01 -1.60 4.33
C LYS A 64 2.27 -2.51 3.12
N HIS A 65 1.43 -3.54 2.92
CA HIS A 65 1.55 -4.45 1.77
C HIS A 65 1.26 -3.75 0.44
N GLN A 66 0.26 -2.86 0.41
CA GLN A 66 -0.09 -2.09 -0.78
C GLN A 66 1.01 -1.09 -1.14
N ILE A 67 1.59 -0.42 -0.13
CA ILE A 67 2.74 0.47 -0.32
C ILE A 67 3.93 -0.30 -0.88
N LYS A 68 4.25 -1.47 -0.30
CA LYS A 68 5.32 -2.34 -0.80
C LYS A 68 5.13 -2.72 -2.27
N GLN A 69 3.91 -3.12 -2.65
CA GLN A 69 3.58 -3.48 -4.03
C GLN A 69 3.61 -2.28 -4.98
N ALA A 70 3.15 -1.11 -4.53
CA ALA A 70 3.16 0.11 -5.32
C ALA A 70 4.59 0.59 -5.61
N VAL A 71 5.47 0.63 -4.60
CA VAL A 71 6.88 1.01 -4.79
C VAL A 71 7.57 0.05 -5.75
N LYS A 72 7.37 -1.26 -5.55
CA LYS A 72 7.96 -2.29 -6.40
C LYS A 72 7.54 -2.15 -7.86
N LYS A 73 6.27 -1.84 -8.13
CA LYS A 73 5.75 -1.75 -9.50
C LYS A 73 6.02 -0.41 -10.17
N LEU A 74 6.10 0.69 -9.42
CA LEU A 74 6.29 2.02 -9.99
C LEU A 74 7.75 2.32 -10.30
N TYR A 75 8.67 1.78 -9.50
CA TYR A 75 10.08 2.13 -9.61
C TYR A 75 10.99 0.92 -9.88
N ASP A 76 10.41 -0.29 -9.99
CA ASP A 76 11.11 -1.56 -10.22
C ASP A 76 12.17 -1.90 -9.15
N ILE A 77 11.84 -1.64 -7.87
CA ILE A 77 12.74 -1.82 -6.73
C ILE A 77 12.20 -2.90 -5.78
N ASP A 78 13.10 -3.72 -5.23
CA ASP A 78 12.74 -4.59 -4.12
C ASP A 78 12.84 -3.91 -2.76
N VAL A 79 11.78 -4.09 -1.97
CA VAL A 79 11.62 -3.48 -0.65
C VAL A 79 11.81 -4.54 0.43
N ALA A 80 12.74 -4.29 1.36
CA ALA A 80 12.93 -5.12 2.52
C ALA A 80 11.74 -4.96 3.50
N LYS A 81 11.49 -3.73 3.97
CA LYS A 81 10.48 -3.45 5.00
C LYS A 81 9.85 -2.06 4.80
N VAL A 82 8.59 -1.94 5.23
CA VAL A 82 7.86 -0.66 5.24
C VAL A 82 7.42 -0.34 6.67
N ASN A 83 7.77 0.85 7.15
CA ASN A 83 7.27 1.44 8.38
C ASN A 83 6.37 2.63 8.04
N THR A 84 5.27 2.82 8.75
CA THR A 84 4.31 3.89 8.46
C THR A 84 3.88 4.59 9.73
N LEU A 85 3.64 5.89 9.65
CA LEU A 85 3.00 6.70 10.70
C LEU A 85 2.04 7.70 10.06
N ILE A 86 1.03 8.15 10.81
CA ILE A 86 0.19 9.27 10.42
C ILE A 86 0.79 10.52 11.06
N ARG A 87 1.08 11.53 10.24
CA ARG A 87 1.58 12.84 10.70
C ARG A 87 0.45 13.61 11.40
N PRO A 88 0.77 14.57 12.27
CA PRO A 88 -0.23 15.49 12.83
C PRO A 88 -1.00 16.26 11.73
N ASP A 89 -0.39 16.44 10.55
CA ASP A 89 -1.00 17.06 9.37
C ASP A 89 -2.10 16.20 8.72
N GLY A 90 -2.37 15.00 9.24
CA GLY A 90 -3.37 14.07 8.72
C GLY A 90 -2.89 13.20 7.55
N GLU A 91 -1.68 13.44 7.03
CA GLU A 91 -1.10 12.62 5.97
C GLU A 91 -0.31 11.43 6.50
N LYS A 92 -0.32 10.31 5.76
CA LYS A 92 0.48 9.14 6.14
C LYS A 92 1.88 9.25 5.54
N LYS A 93 2.90 9.12 6.39
CA LYS A 93 4.31 9.02 6.01
C LYS A 93 4.72 7.55 6.02
N ALA A 94 5.40 7.11 4.97
CA ALA A 94 5.95 5.77 4.83
C ALA A 94 7.46 5.82 4.68
N TYR A 95 8.18 5.11 5.56
CA TYR A 95 9.59 4.80 5.43
C TYR A 95 9.73 3.44 4.75
N VAL A 96 10.37 3.42 3.60
CA VAL A 96 10.50 2.24 2.74
C VAL A 96 11.98 1.89 2.68
N ARG A 97 12.38 0.84 3.40
CA ARG A 97 13.75 0.32 3.37
C ARG A 97 13.90 -0.59 2.17
N LEU A 98 14.87 -0.28 1.31
CA LEU A 98 15.14 -1.07 0.12
C LEU A 98 15.88 -2.37 0.48
N ALA A 99 15.85 -3.34 -0.42
CA ALA A 99 16.73 -4.50 -0.37
C ALA A 99 18.20 -4.04 -0.50
N PRO A 100 19.15 -4.77 0.10
CA PRO A 100 20.57 -4.39 0.07
C PRO A 100 21.16 -4.35 -1.36
N ASP A 101 20.51 -5.00 -2.32
CA ASP A 101 20.91 -5.02 -3.72
C ASP A 101 20.65 -3.68 -4.46
N TYR A 102 19.92 -2.76 -3.83
CA TYR A 102 19.58 -1.44 -4.39
C TYR A 102 20.12 -0.32 -3.51
N ASP A 103 20.65 0.72 -4.12
CA ASP A 103 21.00 1.98 -3.44
C ASP A 103 19.84 2.99 -3.55
N ALA A 104 19.39 3.51 -2.41
CA ALA A 104 18.34 4.51 -2.34
C ALA A 104 18.76 5.85 -2.96
N LEU A 105 20.06 6.21 -2.95
CA LEU A 105 20.53 7.44 -3.58
C LEU A 105 20.37 7.39 -5.10
N ASP A 106 20.86 6.32 -5.73
CA ASP A 106 20.73 6.11 -7.18
C ASP A 106 19.27 6.08 -7.62
N VAL A 107 18.44 5.40 -6.83
CA VAL A 107 17.01 5.35 -7.07
C VAL A 107 16.37 6.73 -6.93
N ALA A 108 16.73 7.52 -5.92
CA ALA A 108 16.20 8.86 -5.71
C ALA A 108 16.55 9.81 -6.88
N ASN A 109 17.78 9.69 -7.41
CA ASN A 109 18.22 10.40 -8.61
C ASN A 109 17.40 9.98 -9.85
N LYS A 110 17.16 8.67 -10.01
CA LYS A 110 16.31 8.15 -11.10
C LYS A 110 14.87 8.63 -11.02
N ILE A 111 14.34 8.82 -9.81
CA ILE A 111 13.00 9.38 -9.60
C ILE A 111 12.99 10.91 -9.80
N GLY A 112 14.15 11.58 -9.71
CA GLY A 112 14.28 13.03 -9.85
C GLY A 112 13.95 13.80 -8.56
N ILE A 113 14.31 13.22 -7.42
CA ILE A 113 14.05 13.80 -6.08
C ILE A 113 15.22 14.67 -5.60
N ILE A 114 16.42 14.38 -6.12
CA ILE A 114 17.71 14.98 -5.75
C ILE A 114 18.31 15.61 -7.01
#